data_AF-X8DKA6-F1
#
_entry.id   AF-X8DKA6-F1
#
_cell.length_a   1.000
_cell.length_b   1.000
_cell.length_c   1.000
_cell.angle_alpha   90.00
_cell.angle_beta   90.00
_cell.angle_gamma   90.00
#
_symmetry.space_group_name_H-M   'P 1'
#
loop_
_entity.id
_entity.type
_entity.pdbx_description
1 polymer ?
#
loop_
_entity_poly.entity_id
_entity_poly.type
_entity_poly.pdbx_seq_one_letter_code
_entity_poly.pdbx_strand_id
1 'polypeptide(L)'
;MPSTDAASAQELLRDLFTRLIEHVDELTDGLTDEKSRYRPSPTANSIAWLIWHSARVQDIQVADIAGVEQVWTRDGWVDRFGLDLPRGDTGYGHSPTTWPKCAPRLSCWPATTTQCTS
;
A
#
# COMPACT_ATOMS: atom_id res chain seq x y z
N MET A 1 -1.55 7.83 -32.06
CA MET A 1 -2.22 6.59 -31.61
C MET A 1 -1.15 5.67 -31.10
N PRO A 2 -1.22 5.17 -29.85
CA PRO A 2 -0.32 4.11 -29.42
C PRO A 2 -0.45 2.90 -30.36
N SER A 3 0.62 2.13 -30.53
CA SER A 3 0.51 0.82 -31.20
C SER A 3 -0.47 -0.06 -30.43
N THR A 4 -1.08 -1.03 -31.12
CA THR A 4 -1.98 -2.01 -30.48
C THR A 4 -1.31 -2.69 -29.28
N ASP A 5 0.00 -2.95 -29.36
CA ASP A 5 0.79 -3.52 -28.27
C ASP A 5 0.89 -2.58 -27.07
N ALA A 6 1.15 -1.29 -27.30
CA ALA A 6 1.21 -0.29 -26.24
C ALA A 6 -0.15 -0.08 -25.56
N ALA A 7 -1.24 -0.10 -26.33
CA ALA A 7 -2.59 -0.04 -25.77
C ALA A 7 -2.90 -1.29 -24.93
N SER A 8 -2.52 -2.47 -25.40
CA SER A 8 -2.74 -3.75 -24.69
C SER A 8 -1.91 -3.82 -23.40
N ALA A 9 -0.67 -3.32 -23.43
CA ALA A 9 0.18 -3.22 -22.24
C ALA A 9 -0.39 -2.24 -21.20
N GLN A 10 -0.94 -1.10 -21.63
CA GLN A 10 -1.60 -0.15 -20.73
C GLN A 10 -2.83 -0.74 -20.06
N GLU A 11 -3.68 -1.46 -20.80
CA GLU A 11 -4.83 -2.16 -20.22
C GLU A 11 -4.40 -3.24 -19.23
N LEU A 12 -3.40 -4.05 -19.59
CA LEU A 12 -2.88 -5.09 -18.70
C LEU A 12 -2.31 -4.50 -17.39
N LEU A 13 -1.52 -3.43 -17.48
CA LEU A 13 -0.97 -2.76 -16.29
C LEU A 13 -2.09 -2.16 -15.43
N ARG A 14 -3.10 -1.54 -16.04
CA ARG A 14 -4.25 -0.99 -15.31
C ARG A 14 -5.04 -2.08 -14.59
N ASP A 15 -5.31 -3.20 -15.25
CA ASP A 15 -5.99 -4.35 -14.66
C ASP A 15 -5.19 -4.93 -13.48
N LEU A 16 -3.88 -5.12 -13.66
CA LEU A 16 -2.99 -5.63 -12.60
C LEU A 16 -3.00 -4.74 -11.34
N PHE A 17 -2.91 -3.42 -11.51
CA PHE A 17 -2.93 -2.48 -10.38
C PHE A 17 -4.30 -2.40 -9.70
N THR A 18 -5.38 -2.54 -10.46
CA THR A 18 -6.76 -2.50 -9.92
C THR A 18 -7.06 -3.74 -9.09
N ARG A 19 -6.74 -4.95 -9.61
CA ARG A 19 -6.97 -6.21 -8.89
C ARG A 19 -6.21 -6.30 -7.57
N LEU A 20 -5.01 -5.71 -7.50
CA LEU A 20 -4.23 -5.69 -6.27
C LEU A 20 -4.95 -4.93 -5.15
N ILE A 21 -5.68 -3.86 -5.49
CA ILE A 21 -6.47 -3.07 -4.55
C ILE A 21 -7.71 -3.87 -4.12
N GLU A 22 -8.43 -4.48 -5.06
CA GLU A 22 -9.63 -5.28 -4.79
C GLU A 22 -9.34 -6.45 -3.84
N HIS A 23 -8.20 -7.13 -4.01
CA HIS A 23 -7.82 -8.24 -3.12
C HIS A 23 -7.41 -7.80 -1.71
N VAL A 24 -6.99 -6.55 -1.51
CA VAL A 24 -6.66 -6.06 -0.16
C VAL A 24 -7.91 -5.93 0.70
N ASP A 25 -9.05 -5.56 0.12
CA ASP A 25 -10.32 -5.52 0.86
C ASP A 25 -10.73 -6.93 1.34
N GLU A 26 -10.66 -7.93 0.46
CA GLU A 26 -10.93 -9.33 0.83
C GLU A 26 -9.93 -9.86 1.86
N LEU A 27 -8.65 -9.48 1.75
CA LEU A 27 -7.59 -9.93 2.64
C LEU A 27 -7.67 -9.28 4.03
N THR A 28 -8.22 -8.08 4.12
CA THR A 28 -8.38 -7.34 5.39
C THR A 28 -9.73 -7.61 6.05
N ASP A 29 -10.69 -8.25 5.36
CA ASP A 29 -11.94 -8.68 5.97
C ASP A 29 -11.71 -9.67 7.12
N GLY A 30 -12.26 -9.35 8.30
CA GLY A 30 -12.06 -10.12 9.53
C GLY A 30 -10.61 -10.21 10.03
N LEU A 31 -9.66 -9.50 9.42
CA LEU A 31 -8.28 -9.44 9.89
C LEU A 31 -8.24 -8.66 11.21
N THR A 32 -7.66 -9.25 12.25
CA THR A 32 -7.48 -8.54 13.51
C THR A 32 -6.14 -7.83 13.53
N ASP A 33 -6.06 -6.77 14.32
CA ASP A 33 -4.84 -6.04 14.61
C ASP A 33 -3.69 -6.98 15.04
N GLU A 34 -3.99 -7.98 15.87
CA GLU A 34 -3.03 -9.00 16.31
C GLU A 34 -2.53 -9.86 15.14
N LYS A 35 -3.45 -10.39 14.32
CA LYS A 35 -3.10 -11.20 13.15
C LYS A 35 -2.33 -10.39 12.10
N SER A 36 -2.68 -9.12 11.92
CA SER A 36 -2.00 -8.23 10.97
C SER A 36 -0.52 -8.03 11.33
N ARG A 37 -0.19 -8.09 12.63
CA ARG A 37 1.16 -7.97 13.18
C ARG A 37 1.90 -9.29 13.31
N TYR A 38 1.20 -10.41 13.16
CA TYR A 38 1.79 -11.74 13.31
C TYR A 38 2.89 -11.97 12.27
N ARG A 39 3.97 -12.63 12.73
CA ARG A 39 5.12 -12.97 11.90
C ARG A 39 5.44 -14.46 12.10
N PRO A 40 5.36 -15.29 11.05
CA PRO A 40 5.60 -16.72 11.17
C PRO A 40 7.08 -17.08 11.42
N SER A 41 8.00 -16.15 11.15
CA SER A 41 9.41 -16.30 11.50
C SER A 41 10.02 -14.93 11.86
N PRO A 42 11.18 -14.89 12.55
CA PRO A 42 11.90 -13.66 12.83
C PRO A 42 12.26 -12.86 11.57
N THR A 43 12.39 -13.52 10.41
CA THR A 43 12.75 -12.91 9.14
C THR A 43 11.56 -12.56 8.25
N ALA A 44 10.36 -13.03 8.59
CA ALA A 44 9.17 -12.77 7.80
C ALA A 44 8.62 -11.36 8.07
N ASN A 45 8.16 -10.69 7.02
CA ASN A 45 7.37 -9.47 7.15
C ASN A 45 5.96 -9.80 7.65
N SER A 46 5.37 -8.91 8.45
CA SER A 46 3.98 -9.04 8.88
C SER A 46 3.02 -8.67 7.74
N ILE A 47 1.77 -9.13 7.83
CA ILE A 47 0.72 -8.79 6.85
C ILE A 47 0.56 -7.27 6.73
N ALA A 48 0.46 -6.54 7.83
CA ALA A 48 0.32 -5.08 7.82
C ALA A 48 1.46 -4.37 7.09
N TRP A 49 2.69 -4.87 7.23
CA TRP A 49 3.87 -4.33 6.53
C TRP A 49 3.78 -4.59 5.03
N LEU A 50 3.39 -5.80 4.62
CA LEU A 50 3.27 -6.16 3.20
C LEU A 50 2.24 -5.28 2.49
N ILE A 51 1.08 -5.07 3.11
CA ILE A 51 0.03 -4.23 2.51
C ILE A 51 0.51 -2.76 2.43
N TRP A 52 1.13 -2.23 3.50
CA TRP A 52 1.62 -0.84 3.51
C TRP A 52 2.74 -0.63 2.49
N HIS A 53 3.71 -1.55 2.44
CA HIS A 53 4.82 -1.52 1.50
C HIS A 53 4.31 -1.53 0.05
N SER A 54 3.41 -2.45 -0.29
CA SER A 54 2.83 -2.54 -1.63
C SER A 54 2.10 -1.26 -2.01
N ALA A 55 1.28 -0.69 -1.11
CA ALA A 55 0.59 0.57 -1.35
C ALA A 55 1.55 1.75 -1.56
N ARG A 56 2.64 1.84 -0.76
CA ARG A 56 3.66 2.88 -0.92
C ARG A 56 4.41 2.78 -2.25
N VAL A 57 4.77 1.57 -2.67
CA VAL A 57 5.48 1.33 -3.93
C VAL A 57 4.58 1.65 -5.13
N GLN A 58 3.30 1.28 -5.08
CA GLN A 58 2.36 1.61 -6.14
C GLN A 58 2.12 3.13 -6.23
N ASP A 59 1.92 3.80 -5.10
CA ASP A 59 1.71 5.26 -5.07
C ASP A 59 2.90 6.02 -5.65
N ILE A 60 4.14 5.71 -5.23
CA ILE A 60 5.32 6.41 -5.77
C ILE A 60 5.54 6.17 -7.27
N GLN A 61 5.28 4.94 -7.77
CA GLN A 61 5.46 4.61 -9.18
C GLN A 61 4.38 5.24 -10.06
N VAL A 62 3.11 5.13 -9.68
CA VAL A 62 1.99 5.65 -10.47
C VAL A 62 1.97 7.18 -10.44
N ALA A 63 2.27 7.80 -9.29
CA ALA A 63 2.33 9.25 -9.18
C ALA A 63 3.42 9.85 -10.09
N ASP A 64 4.61 9.23 -10.14
CA ASP A 64 5.71 9.65 -11.01
C ASP A 64 5.33 9.53 -12.49
N ILE A 65 4.78 8.39 -12.92
CA ILE A 65 4.33 8.16 -14.30
C ILE A 65 3.25 9.18 -14.72
N ALA A 66 2.32 9.49 -13.82
CA ALA A 66 1.23 10.42 -14.08
C ALA A 66 1.61 11.91 -13.90
N GLY A 67 2.80 12.20 -13.35
CA GLY A 67 3.24 13.57 -13.05
C GLY A 67 2.39 14.25 -11.99
N VAL A 68 1.84 13.48 -11.04
CA VAL A 68 0.99 13.98 -9.94
C VAL A 68 1.67 13.80 -8.59
N GLU A 69 1.16 14.49 -7.57
CA GLU A 69 1.62 14.27 -6.20
C GLU A 69 1.19 12.88 -5.69
N GLN A 70 2.09 12.22 -4.96
CA GLN A 70 1.80 10.99 -4.22
C GLN A 70 0.59 11.19 -3.29
N VAL A 71 -0.35 10.24 -3.35
CA VAL A 71 -1.52 10.19 -2.47
C VAL A 71 -1.09 10.19 -1.00
N TRP A 72 0.04 9.53 -0.71
CA TRP A 72 0.63 9.45 0.62
C TRP A 72 0.81 10.80 1.32
N THR A 73 1.24 11.84 0.59
CA THR A 73 1.41 13.19 1.11
C THR A 73 0.18 14.05 0.86
N ARG A 74 -0.36 14.01 -0.36
CA ARG A 74 -1.51 14.82 -0.79
C ARG A 74 -2.73 14.65 0.14
N ASP A 75 -3.04 13.41 0.51
CA ASP A 75 -4.23 13.07 1.31
C ASP A 75 -3.90 12.89 2.81
N GLY A 76 -2.67 13.22 3.22
CA GLY A 76 -2.25 13.19 4.63
C GLY A 76 -2.12 11.79 5.24
N TRP A 77 -1.98 10.74 4.42
CA TRP A 77 -1.80 9.36 4.91
C TRP A 77 -0.54 9.20 5.74
N VAL A 78 0.54 9.93 5.37
CA VAL A 78 1.77 9.99 6.15
C VAL A 78 1.55 10.36 7.62
N ASP A 79 0.62 11.28 7.88
CA ASP A 79 0.31 11.72 9.25
C ASP A 79 -0.69 10.78 9.92
N ARG A 80 -1.66 10.21 9.18
CA ARG A 80 -2.60 9.20 9.71
C ARG A 80 -1.91 7.92 10.15
N PHE A 81 -0.91 7.47 9.39
CA PHE A 81 -0.12 6.29 9.72
C PHE A 81 0.87 6.56 10.86
N GLY A 82 1.39 7.79 10.96
CA GLY A 82 2.18 8.25 12.11
C GLY A 82 3.39 7.36 12.41
N LEU A 83 4.01 6.79 11.37
CA LEU A 83 5.14 5.88 11.53
C LEU A 83 6.38 6.65 11.98
N ASP A 84 7.15 6.06 12.87
CA ASP A 84 8.48 6.57 13.27
C ASP A 84 9.53 6.24 12.18
N LEU A 85 9.28 6.75 10.98
CA LEU A 85 10.08 6.56 9.77
C LEU A 85 10.19 7.88 9.02
N PRO A 86 11.20 8.04 8.14
CA PRO A 86 11.22 9.14 7.20
C PRO A 86 9.90 9.23 6.43
N ARG A 87 9.38 10.45 6.23
CA ARG A 87 8.07 10.67 5.59
C ARG A 87 7.97 10.08 4.18
N GLY A 88 9.10 9.95 3.46
CA GLY A 88 9.17 9.35 2.13
C GLY A 88 9.48 7.85 2.12
N ASP A 89 9.59 7.20 3.28
CA ASP A 89 9.96 5.80 3.38
C ASP A 89 8.90 4.91 2.68
N THR A 90 9.39 3.86 2.03
CA THR A 90 8.59 2.88 1.30
C THR A 90 8.75 1.48 1.88
N GLY A 91 9.66 1.27 2.82
CA GLY A 91 10.06 -0.04 3.33
C GLY A 91 11.19 -0.69 2.54
N TYR A 92 11.65 -0.09 1.44
CA TYR A 92 12.70 -0.68 0.62
C TYR A 92 14.02 -0.79 1.42
N GLY A 93 14.60 -1.99 1.44
CA GLY A 93 15.81 -2.26 2.22
C GLY A 93 15.59 -2.42 3.73
N HIS A 94 14.34 -2.36 4.22
CA HIS A 94 14.05 -2.68 5.61
C HIS A 94 14.40 -4.14 5.89
N SER A 95 15.23 -4.35 6.91
CA SER A 95 15.43 -5.70 7.44
C SER A 95 14.29 -6.05 8.41
N PRO A 96 14.03 -7.34 8.62
CA PRO A 96 12.98 -7.81 9.53
C PRO A 96 13.15 -7.28 10.97
N THR A 97 14.38 -6.91 11.36
CA THR A 97 14.76 -6.31 12.66
C THR A 97 14.63 -4.79 12.71
N THR A 98 14.57 -4.11 11.56
CA THR A 98 14.41 -2.65 11.47
C THR A 98 12.95 -2.23 11.72
N TRP A 99 12.03 -3.20 11.72
CA TRP A 99 10.65 -3.01 12.16
C TRP A 99 10.40 -3.44 13.61
N PRO A 100 10.59 -2.52 14.58
CA PRO A 100 9.84 -2.59 15.83
C PRO A 100 9.17 -1.23 16.08
N LYS A 101 7.83 -1.15 15.97
CA LYS A 101 6.93 -0.45 16.93
C LYS A 101 5.59 0.00 16.34
N CYS A 102 5.49 0.34 15.05
CA CYS A 102 4.26 0.94 14.52
C CYS A 102 3.66 0.12 13.39
N ALA A 103 2.98 -0.98 13.70
CA ALA A 103 2.01 -1.50 12.76
C ALA A 103 0.88 -0.47 12.60
N PRO A 104 0.59 -0.01 11.37
CA PRO A 104 -0.62 0.77 11.17
C PRO A 104 -1.80 -0.07 11.66
N ARG A 105 -2.63 0.52 12.51
CA ARG A 105 -3.89 -0.11 12.92
C ARG A 105 -4.71 -0.34 11.66
N LEU A 106 -5.51 -1.40 11.63
CA LEU A 106 -6.44 -1.58 10.50
C LEU A 106 -7.44 -0.43 10.37
N SER A 107 -7.68 0.31 11.46
CA SER A 107 -8.44 1.58 11.44
C SER A 107 -7.78 2.71 10.65
N CYS A 108 -6.49 2.60 10.34
CA CYS A 108 -5.78 3.50 9.45
C CYS A 108 -5.93 3.09 7.97
N TRP A 109 -6.56 1.95 7.68
CA TRP A 109 -6.99 1.59 6.33
C TRP A 109 -8.40 2.16 6.10
N PRO A 110 -8.70 2.73 4.92
CA PRO A 110 -10.09 3.02 4.61
C PRO A 110 -10.84 1.69 4.56
N ALA A 111 -11.81 1.51 5.46
CA ALA A 111 -12.86 0.53 5.23
C ALA A 111 -13.66 1.05 4.04
N THR A 112 -13.60 0.34 2.91
CA THR A 112 -14.31 0.60 1.65
C THR A 112 -13.82 1.79 0.81
N THR A 113 -13.51 1.47 -0.43
CA THR A 113 -13.44 2.37 -1.60
C THR A 113 -14.74 3.19 -1.80
N THR A 114 -15.81 2.89 -1.07
CA THR A 114 -17.15 3.49 -1.18
C THR A 114 -17.29 4.86 -0.47
N GLN A 115 -16.36 5.29 0.40
CA GLN A 115 -16.49 6.57 1.12
C GLN A 115 -15.82 7.79 0.46
N CYS A 116 -15.17 7.65 -0.70
CA CYS A 116 -14.57 8.78 -1.43
C CYS A 116 -15.45 9.39 -2.54
N THR A 117 -16.68 8.91 -2.72
CA THR A 117 -17.67 9.55 -3.58
C THR A 117 -18.80 10.12 -2.72
N SER A 118 -18.57 11.31 -2.16
CA SER A 118 -19.59 12.24 -1.66
C SER A 118 -19.01 13.64 -1.61
#